data_AF-A0A139WTT2-F1
#
_entry.id   AF-A0A139WTT2-F1
#
_cell.length_a   1.000
_cell.length_b   1.000
_cell.length_c   1.000
_cell.angle_alpha   90.00
_cell.angle_beta   90.00
_cell.angle_gamma   90.00
#
_symmetry.space_group_name_H-M   'P 1'
#
loop_
_entity.id
_entity.type
_entity.pdbx_description
1 polymer ?
#
loop_
_entity_poly.entity_id
_entity_poly.type
_entity_poly.pdbx_seq_one_letter_code
_entity_poly.pdbx_strand_id
1 'polypeptide(L)'
;MEDFQATGNRELLTLRNIIASAKRDEYAIDANFNDFSEGAFTYLFTQYLWQQTGNETFKRAIVNVGRSPKILAREKGNSQNPEFESNLIRSIFKKLLIFAG
;
A
#
# COMPACT_ATOMS: atom_id res chain seq x y z
N MET A 1 -19.50 42.56 11.92
CA MET A 1 -19.55 41.27 11.19
C MET A 1 -18.20 40.64 11.49
N GLU A 2 -18.16 39.80 12.53
CA GLU A 2 -16.91 39.28 13.08
C GLU A 2 -16.33 38.22 12.15
N ASP A 3 -15.07 38.42 11.77
CA ASP A 3 -14.25 37.43 11.11
C ASP A 3 -14.05 36.25 12.05
N PHE A 4 -14.49 35.06 11.62
CA PHE A 4 -14.20 33.80 12.28
C PHE A 4 -12.70 33.49 12.14
N GLN A 5 -11.89 34.03 13.05
CA GLN A 5 -10.49 33.66 13.24
C GLN A 5 -10.44 32.23 13.79
N ALA A 6 -10.30 31.25 12.89
CA ALA A 6 -10.00 29.87 13.24
C ALA A 6 -8.52 29.72 13.62
N THR A 7 -8.11 30.32 14.73
CA THR A 7 -6.84 30.02 15.41
C THR A 7 -7.00 28.74 16.21
N GLY A 8 -7.01 27.61 15.50
CA GLY A 8 -6.94 26.29 16.06
C GLY A 8 -5.97 25.48 15.22
N ASN A 9 -4.87 25.06 15.83
CA ASN A 9 -3.80 24.26 15.22
C ASN A 9 -4.42 23.02 14.54
N ARG A 10 -4.72 23.10 13.23
CA ARG A 10 -5.24 21.96 12.46
C ARG A 10 -4.06 21.02 12.22
N GLU A 11 -3.74 20.17 13.21
CA GLU A 11 -3.03 18.92 12.91
C GLU A 11 -3.87 18.22 11.85
N LEU A 12 -3.45 18.29 10.59
CA LEU A 12 -4.11 17.59 9.50
C LEU A 12 -4.03 16.11 9.80
N LEU A 13 -5.16 15.51 10.19
CA LEU A 13 -5.34 14.07 10.24
C LEU A 13 -5.18 13.53 8.82
N THR A 14 -3.94 13.25 8.45
CA THR A 14 -3.62 12.73 7.12
C THR A 14 -3.87 11.23 7.15
N LEU A 15 -4.84 10.74 6.40
CA LEU A 15 -4.96 9.31 6.13
C LEU A 15 -3.89 8.92 5.09
N ARG A 16 -3.06 7.94 5.45
CA ARG A 16 -2.00 7.41 4.60
C ARG A 16 -2.14 5.90 4.52
N ASN A 17 -2.22 5.43 3.29
CA ASN A 17 -2.03 4.04 2.91
C ASN A 17 -0.88 4.02 1.91
N ILE A 18 0.17 3.25 2.20
CA ILE A 18 1.34 3.10 1.35
C ILE A 18 1.41 1.64 0.92
N ILE A 19 1.60 1.43 -0.38
CA ILE A 19 1.86 0.13 -0.97
C ILE A 19 3.22 0.24 -1.62
N ALA A 20 4.17 -0.59 -1.22
CA ALA A 20 5.49 -0.66 -1.80
C ALA A 20 5.71 -2.03 -2.45
N SER A 21 6.26 -2.04 -3.66
CA SER A 21 6.55 -3.27 -4.41
C SER A 21 7.68 -4.10 -3.77
N ALA A 22 8.54 -3.45 -2.99
CA ALA A 22 9.66 -4.03 -2.26
C ALA A 22 9.85 -3.29 -0.93
N LYS A 23 10.56 -3.90 0.01
CA LYS A 23 11.00 -3.24 1.24
C LYS A 23 11.99 -2.13 0.95
N ARG A 24 12.22 -1.27 1.95
CA ARG A 24 13.19 -0.17 1.90
C ARG A 24 14.60 -0.62 1.47
N ASP A 25 15.02 -1.82 1.83
CA ASP A 25 16.34 -2.41 1.57
C ASP A 25 16.33 -3.46 0.44
N GLU A 26 15.26 -3.56 -0.32
CA GLU A 26 15.07 -4.53 -1.40
C GLU A 26 14.83 -3.85 -2.75
N TYR A 27 15.15 -4.56 -3.83
CA TYR A 27 14.93 -4.06 -5.18
C TYR A 27 13.61 -4.64 -5.74
N ALA A 28 12.80 -3.76 -6.32
CA ALA A 28 11.72 -4.21 -7.19
C ALA A 28 12.34 -4.75 -8.49
N ILE A 29 11.91 -5.94 -8.91
CA ILE A 29 12.36 -6.53 -10.17
C ILE A 29 11.34 -6.30 -11.28
N ASP A 30 11.86 -6.16 -12.50
CA ASP A 30 11.08 -6.36 -13.70
C ASP A 30 11.01 -7.86 -14.03
N ALA A 31 9.91 -8.31 -14.62
CA ALA A 31 9.74 -9.67 -15.11
C ALA A 31 9.24 -9.65 -16.56
N ASN A 32 9.65 -10.68 -17.31
CA ASN A 32 9.21 -10.85 -18.70
C ASN A 32 7.86 -11.56 -18.69
N PHE A 33 6.87 -10.96 -19.33
CA PHE A 33 5.53 -11.50 -19.52
C PHE A 33 5.26 -11.58 -21.02
N ASN A 34 5.44 -12.77 -21.60
CA ASN A 34 5.33 -13.02 -23.05
C ASN A 34 6.14 -11.99 -23.87
N ASP A 35 5.46 -10.99 -24.42
CA ASP A 35 6.00 -10.04 -25.41
C ASP A 35 6.53 -8.73 -24.79
N PHE A 36 6.47 -8.57 -23.46
CA PHE A 36 6.91 -7.33 -22.78
C PHE A 36 7.58 -7.59 -21.43
N SER A 37 8.31 -6.59 -20.92
CA SER A 37 8.99 -6.61 -19.62
C SER A 37 8.50 -5.45 -18.77
N GLU A 38 8.02 -5.74 -17.55
CA GLU A 38 7.40 -4.75 -16.68
C GLU A 38 7.67 -5.08 -15.21
N GLY A 39 7.44 -4.10 -14.33
CA GLY A 39 7.56 -4.27 -12.89
C GLY A 39 6.71 -5.42 -12.38
N ALA A 40 7.36 -6.49 -11.89
CA ALA A 40 6.72 -7.77 -11.62
C ALA A 40 5.55 -7.66 -10.64
N PHE A 41 5.75 -6.91 -9.55
CA PHE A 41 4.71 -6.68 -8.56
C PHE A 41 3.53 -5.87 -9.12
N THR A 42 3.81 -4.74 -9.79
CA THR A 42 2.76 -3.85 -10.28
C THR A 42 1.88 -4.56 -11.30
N TYR A 43 2.49 -5.29 -12.23
CA TYR A 43 1.75 -6.05 -13.23
C TYR A 43 0.86 -7.12 -12.60
N LEU A 44 1.41 -7.95 -11.70
CA LEU A 44 0.66 -9.02 -11.03
C LEU A 44 -0.41 -8.47 -10.09
N PHE A 45 -0.17 -7.31 -9.46
CA PHE A 45 -1.15 -6.64 -8.62
C PHE A 45 -2.34 -6.14 -9.44
N THR A 46 -2.10 -5.52 -10.60
CA THR A 46 -3.19 -5.09 -11.50
C THR A 46 -4.01 -6.29 -11.99
N GLN A 47 -3.36 -7.37 -12.42
CA GLN A 47 -4.07 -8.60 -12.84
C GLN A 47 -4.94 -9.18 -11.72
N TYR A 48 -4.40 -9.22 -10.50
CA TYR A 48 -5.15 -9.69 -9.33
C TYR A 48 -6.40 -8.85 -9.07
N LEU A 49 -6.28 -7.52 -9.11
CA LEU A 49 -7.41 -6.63 -8.90
C LEU A 49 -8.51 -6.79 -9.95
N TRP A 50 -8.14 -7.05 -11.21
CA TRP A 50 -9.13 -7.32 -12.27
C TRP A 50 -9.89 -8.64 -12.08
N GLN A 51 -9.25 -9.64 -11.48
CA GLN A 51 -9.86 -10.95 -11.23
C GLN A 51 -10.60 -11.02 -9.89
N GLN A 52 -10.45 -10.02 -9.02
CA GLN A 52 -11.05 -10.04 -7.69
C GLN A 52 -12.56 -9.83 -7.76
N THR A 53 -13.33 -10.93 -7.60
CA THR A 53 -14.80 -10.93 -7.68
C THR A 53 -15.50 -10.79 -6.32
N GLY A 54 -14.75 -10.57 -5.23
CA GLY A 54 -15.29 -10.53 -3.86
C GLY A 54 -14.64 -9.49 -2.95
N ASN A 55 -15.23 -9.30 -1.77
CA ASN A 55 -14.74 -8.37 -0.76
C ASN A 55 -13.63 -9.01 0.07
N GLU A 56 -12.40 -8.91 -0.42
CA GLU A 56 -11.20 -9.32 0.31
C GLU A 56 -10.57 -8.13 1.04
N THR A 57 -10.03 -8.37 2.23
CA THR A 57 -9.26 -7.33 2.93
C THR A 57 -7.99 -6.99 2.17
N PHE A 58 -7.67 -5.69 2.09
CA PHE A 58 -6.50 -5.19 1.37
C PHE A 58 -5.19 -5.88 1.78
N LYS A 59 -5.01 -6.13 3.08
CA LYS A 59 -3.84 -6.82 3.63
C LYS A 59 -3.69 -8.25 3.07
N ARG A 60 -4.80 -8.96 2.87
CA ARG A 60 -4.80 -10.33 2.33
C ARG A 60 -4.51 -10.33 0.83
N ALA A 61 -5.05 -9.37 0.09
CA ALA A 61 -4.73 -9.17 -1.33
C ALA A 61 -3.22 -8.96 -1.56
N ILE A 62 -2.59 -8.07 -0.78
CA ILE A 62 -1.13 -7.82 -0.87
C ILE A 62 -0.32 -9.09 -0.57
N VAL A 63 -0.71 -9.86 0.44
CA VAL A 63 -0.05 -11.13 0.77
C VAL A 63 -0.19 -12.14 -0.37
N ASN A 64 -1.37 -12.26 -0.98
CA ASN A 64 -1.60 -13.19 -2.09
C ASN A 64 -0.79 -12.80 -3.32
N VAL A 65 -0.86 -11.53 -3.72
CA VAL A 65 -0.13 -10.99 -4.87
C VAL A 65 1.37 -11.09 -4.68
N GLY A 66 1.87 -10.81 -3.48
CA GLY A 66 3.30 -10.79 -3.19
C GLY A 66 4.01 -12.15 -3.31
N ARG A 67 3.28 -13.27 -3.39
CA ARG A 67 3.89 -14.61 -3.54
C ARG A 67 4.63 -14.77 -4.87
N SER A 68 3.99 -14.35 -5.96
CA SER A 68 4.52 -14.50 -7.31
C SER A 68 5.76 -13.64 -7.60
N PRO A 69 5.79 -12.31 -7.37
CA PRO A 69 6.98 -11.50 -7.59
C PRO A 69 8.13 -11.89 -6.65
N LYS A 70 7.85 -12.44 -5.47
CA LYS A 70 8.88 -13.00 -4.58
C LYS A 70 9.57 -14.24 -5.17
N ILE A 71 8.81 -15.11 -5.86
CA ILE A 71 9.38 -16.27 -6.56
C ILE A 71 10.25 -15.78 -7.73
N LEU A 72 9.72 -14.89 -8.57
CA LEU A 72 10.44 -14.32 -9.71
C LEU A 72 11.72 -13.58 -9.27
N ALA A 73 11.69 -12.85 -8.15
CA ALA A 73 12.87 -12.19 -7.61
C ALA A 73 13.94 -13.19 -7.19
N ARG A 74 13.55 -14.28 -6.52
CA ARG A 74 14.47 -15.33 -6.07
C ARG A 74 15.15 -16.03 -7.24
N GLU A 75 14.43 -16.29 -8.33
CA GLU A 75 14.99 -16.87 -9.56
C GLU A 75 16.08 -16.00 -10.19
N LYS A 76 16.04 -14.68 -9.94
CA LYS A 76 17.03 -13.70 -10.38
C LYS A 76 18.12 -13.41 -9.34
N GLY A 77 18.20 -14.19 -8.25
CA GLY A 77 19.14 -13.96 -7.17
C GLY A 77 18.85 -12.71 -6.34
N ASN A 78 17.61 -12.23 -6.35
CA ASN A 78 17.17 -11.02 -5.66
C ASN A 78 16.10 -11.34 -4.58
N SER A 79 15.79 -10.36 -3.73
CA SER A 79 14.67 -10.43 -2.79
C SER A 79 13.67 -9.32 -3.10
N GLN A 80 12.39 -9.67 -3.12
CA GLN A 80 11.30 -8.72 -3.23
C GLN A 80 10.14 -9.15 -2.33
N ASN A 81 9.88 -8.36 -1.29
CA ASN A 81 8.76 -8.51 -0.38
C ASN A 81 7.93 -7.22 -0.40
N PRO A 82 6.71 -7.25 -0.94
CA PRO A 82 5.84 -6.07 -0.90
C PRO A 82 5.48 -5.67 0.53
N GLU A 83 5.36 -4.36 0.75
CA GLU A 83 4.95 -3.79 2.04
C GLU A 83 3.65 -3.01 1.92
N PHE A 84 2.89 -3.02 3.03
CA PHE A 84 1.69 -2.22 3.19
C PHE A 84 1.74 -1.51 4.55
N GLU A 85 1.67 -0.20 4.53
CA GLU A 85 1.56 0.63 5.73
C GLU A 85 0.22 1.39 5.72
N SER A 86 -0.47 1.41 6.86
CA SER A 86 -1.68 2.20 7.04
C SER A 86 -1.67 2.87 8.40
N ASN A 87 -2.05 4.15 8.43
CA ASN A 87 -2.21 4.90 9.67
C ASN A 87 -3.69 5.09 10.09
N LEU A 88 -4.63 4.40 9.43
CA LEU A 88 -6.07 4.60 9.62
C LEU A 88 -6.49 4.51 11.08
N ILE A 89 -6.05 3.45 11.79
CA ILE A 89 -6.39 3.24 13.20
C ILE A 89 -5.87 4.40 14.06
N ARG A 90 -4.61 4.79 13.87
CA ARG A 90 -4.00 5.93 14.58
C ARG A 90 -4.77 7.22 14.33
N SER A 91 -5.21 7.45 13.09
CA SER A 91 -5.98 8.63 12.73
C SER A 91 -7.39 8.63 13.32
N ILE A 92 -8.07 7.48 13.37
CA ILE A 92 -9.39 7.33 14.00
C ILE A 92 -9.28 7.57 15.51
N PHE A 93 -8.29 6.99 16.18
CA PHE A 93 -8.07 7.21 17.60
C PHE A 93 -7.76 8.68 17.94
N LYS A 94 -6.87 9.33 17.17
CA LYS A 94 -6.63 10.77 17.32
C LYS A 94 -7.92 11.58 17.14
N LYS A 95 -8.74 11.24 16.13
CA LYS A 95 -10.02 11.90 15.88
C LYS A 95 -10.96 11.74 17.07
N LEU A 96 -11.11 10.53 17.61
CA LEU A 96 -11.99 10.28 18.76
C LEU A 96 -11.54 11.05 20.00
N LEU A 97 -10.23 11.12 20.26
CA LEU A 97 -9.68 11.86 21.40
C LEU A 97 -9.98 13.36 21.31
N ILE A 98 -9.96 13.94 20.10
CA ILE A 98 -10.28 15.36 19.87
C ILE A 98 -11.77 15.66 20.14
N PHE A 99 -12.68 14.73 19.84
CA PHE A 99 -14.12 14.94 20.02
C PHE A 99 -14.64 14.56 21.42
N ALA A 100 -13.83 13.86 22.23
CA ALA A 100 -14.20 13.40 23.56
C ALA A 100 -13.75 14.34 24.70
N GLY A 101 -12.99 15.39 24.40
CA GLY A 101 -12.59 16.45 25.34
C GLY A 101 -13.16 17.80 24.93
#